data_AF-A0A8H6WJ53-F1
#
_entry.id   AF-A0A8H6WJ53-F1
#
_cell.length_a   1.000
_cell.length_b   1.000
_cell.length_c   1.000
_cell.angle_alpha   90.00
_cell.angle_beta   90.00
_cell.angle_gamma   90.00
#
_symmetry.space_group_name_H-M   'P 1'
#
loop_
_entity.id
_entity.type
_entity.pdbx_description
1 polymer ?
#
loop_
_entity_poly.entity_id
_entity_poly.type
_entity_poly.pdbx_seq_one_letter_code
_entity_poly.pdbx_strand_id
1 'polypeptide(L)'
;MSDSGLLPVVEIRPANDAPATAAVGSGGTPDDYPFEIAHYMRQDPELAHIKWILPAARVSFLFLPESGPLTYRVHVDFYRPKRAITGNGGLQMPAWFDIFTFKLPITPPPAGEEDDKGILESIDALEKLLDGVIASGIPPDRIVLGGISQGGAMALLTGLTTKNKRLAGLVALSARLPLRYRLKSMVSPHASTIPIFWGHGDADRLVTLQLGRACADFLVKEIGIPPEPNWPSSGSGSGGTPSGLDFQTYQDLGHTISDEELLDVGQWLKRIVPGDAEMDSDAS
;
A
#
# COMPACT_ATOMS: atom_id res chain seq x y z
N MET A 1 10.84 -13.00 33.47
CA MET A 1 10.86 -14.04 32.42
C MET A 1 10.56 -13.34 31.12
N SER A 2 11.33 -13.59 30.07
CA SER A 2 11.21 -12.90 28.79
C SER A 2 9.98 -13.41 28.03
N ASP A 3 9.00 -12.54 27.84
CA ASP A 3 7.91 -12.81 26.90
C ASP A 3 8.46 -12.57 25.48
N SER A 4 8.95 -13.65 24.86
CA SER A 4 9.48 -13.62 23.51
C SER A 4 8.32 -13.47 22.53
N GLY A 5 7.94 -12.22 22.26
CA GLY A 5 6.89 -11.87 21.31
C GLY A 5 7.12 -12.61 19.99
N LEU A 6 6.27 -13.59 19.72
CA LEU A 6 6.35 -14.43 18.54
C LEU A 6 6.20 -13.55 17.30
N LEU A 7 7.30 -13.36 16.56
CA LEU A 7 7.25 -12.80 15.22
C LEU A 7 6.34 -13.72 14.39
N PRO A 8 5.44 -13.17 13.54
CA PRO A 8 4.59 -13.99 12.70
C PRO A 8 5.45 -14.86 11.78
N VAL A 9 5.26 -16.17 11.85
CA VAL A 9 5.90 -17.12 10.94
C VAL A 9 5.28 -16.94 9.56
N VAL A 10 6.07 -16.47 8.60
CA VAL A 10 5.65 -16.33 7.20
C VAL A 10 5.64 -17.71 6.56
N GLU A 11 4.49 -18.39 6.60
CA GLU A 11 4.33 -19.73 6.04
C GLU A 11 3.77 -19.63 4.60
N ILE A 12 4.67 -19.66 3.60
CA ILE A 12 4.29 -19.66 2.18
C ILE A 12 3.92 -21.10 1.77
N ARG A 13 2.62 -21.39 1.65
CA ARG A 13 2.12 -22.71 1.24
C ARG A 13 1.89 -22.81 -0.28
N PRO A 14 2.23 -23.94 -0.92
CA PRO A 14 1.77 -24.26 -2.27
C PRO A 14 0.23 -24.32 -2.34
N ALA A 15 -0.34 -23.95 -3.48
CA ALA A 15 -1.79 -23.72 -3.64
C ALA A 15 -2.70 -24.97 -3.55
N ASN A 16 -2.15 -26.17 -3.31
CA ASN A 16 -2.87 -27.44 -3.43
C ASN A 16 -3.50 -27.97 -2.12
N ASP A 17 -3.16 -27.40 -0.96
CA ASP A 17 -3.67 -27.88 0.34
C ASP A 17 -4.90 -27.08 0.80
N ALA A 18 -6.09 -27.52 0.39
CA ALA A 18 -7.38 -26.95 0.79
C ALA A 18 -8.29 -27.99 1.48
N PRO A 19 -8.93 -27.66 2.62
CA PRO A 19 -10.14 -28.33 3.09
C PRO A 19 -11.42 -27.68 2.50
N ALA A 20 -12.54 -28.41 2.55
CA ALA A 20 -13.62 -28.27 1.57
C ALA A 20 -14.82 -27.36 1.94
N THR A 21 -15.40 -26.74 0.89
CA THR A 21 -16.84 -26.50 0.61
C THR A 21 -17.83 -26.01 1.69
N ALA A 22 -18.55 -24.90 1.41
CA ALA A 22 -19.94 -24.66 1.89
C ALA A 22 -20.68 -23.47 1.19
N ALA A 23 -21.39 -23.75 0.07
CA ALA A 23 -22.53 -23.04 -0.58
C ALA A 23 -22.72 -21.49 -0.57
N VAL A 24 -23.22 -20.97 -1.71
CA VAL A 24 -23.50 -19.55 -2.03
C VAL A 24 -24.82 -19.03 -1.44
N GLY A 25 -24.86 -17.74 -1.07
CA GLY A 25 -26.08 -16.97 -0.80
C GLY A 25 -25.96 -15.53 -1.32
N SER A 26 -27.00 -15.04 -2.01
CA SER A 26 -27.00 -13.76 -2.73
C SER A 26 -27.39 -12.56 -1.85
N GLY A 27 -26.54 -11.53 -1.79
CA GLY A 27 -26.88 -10.23 -1.20
C GLY A 27 -25.64 -9.43 -0.78
N GLY A 28 -25.10 -8.62 -1.69
CA GLY A 28 -23.88 -7.83 -1.43
C GLY A 28 -24.14 -6.63 -0.51
N THR A 29 -23.21 -6.38 0.41
CA THR A 29 -23.14 -5.19 1.27
C THR A 29 -21.71 -4.65 1.32
N PRO A 30 -21.47 -3.37 1.68
CA PRO A 30 -20.23 -2.63 1.32
C PRO A 30 -18.90 -3.00 2.01
N ASP A 31 -18.68 -4.26 2.41
CA ASP A 31 -17.62 -4.66 3.35
C ASP A 31 -16.42 -5.45 2.73
N ASP A 32 -16.35 -5.59 1.39
CA ASP A 32 -15.47 -6.58 0.71
C ASP A 32 -14.06 -6.08 0.26
N TYR A 33 -13.80 -4.77 0.32
CA TYR A 33 -12.76 -4.10 -0.49
C TYR A 33 -11.27 -4.51 -0.37
N PRO A 34 -10.68 -4.95 0.77
CA PRO A 34 -9.26 -5.32 0.78
C PRO A 34 -8.97 -6.63 0.03
N PHE A 35 -10.00 -7.46 -0.22
CA PHE A 35 -9.86 -8.62 -1.08
C PHE A 35 -9.83 -8.23 -2.55
N GLU A 36 -10.57 -7.19 -2.95
CA GLU A 36 -10.71 -6.78 -4.36
C GLU A 36 -9.38 -6.39 -5.00
N ILE A 37 -8.57 -5.51 -4.40
CA ILE A 37 -7.27 -5.11 -4.99
C ILE A 37 -6.41 -6.33 -5.33
N ALA A 38 -6.18 -7.20 -4.34
CA ALA A 38 -5.35 -8.38 -4.54
C ALA A 38 -6.04 -9.43 -5.42
N HIS A 39 -7.37 -9.50 -5.45
CA HIS A 39 -8.13 -10.41 -6.31
C HIS A 39 -8.05 -9.98 -7.77
N TYR A 40 -8.38 -8.72 -8.07
CA TYR A 40 -8.29 -8.08 -9.38
C TYR A 40 -6.89 -8.25 -9.99
N MET A 41 -5.84 -7.87 -9.25
CA MET A 41 -4.45 -7.96 -9.72
C MET A 41 -3.97 -9.41 -9.89
N ARG A 42 -4.62 -10.41 -9.27
CA ARG A 42 -4.33 -11.85 -9.48
C ARG A 42 -5.00 -12.43 -10.72
N GLN A 43 -6.01 -11.77 -11.29
CA GLN A 43 -6.65 -12.21 -12.53
C GLN A 43 -5.82 -11.84 -13.77
N ASP A 44 -4.91 -10.87 -13.64
CA ASP A 44 -4.04 -10.41 -14.73
C ASP A 44 -2.73 -11.24 -14.79
N PRO A 45 -2.50 -12.03 -15.87
CA PRO A 45 -1.29 -12.83 -15.99
C PRO A 45 -0.01 -11.99 -16.08
N GLU A 46 -0.09 -10.75 -16.59
CA GLU A 46 1.03 -9.84 -16.73
C GLU A 46 1.44 -9.18 -15.39
N LEU A 47 0.72 -9.44 -14.30
CA LEU A 47 1.05 -8.98 -12.95
C LEU A 47 1.51 -10.12 -12.03
N ALA A 48 1.52 -11.37 -12.50
CA ALA A 48 1.76 -12.57 -11.68
C ALA A 48 3.17 -12.63 -11.05
N HIS A 49 4.17 -11.97 -11.65
CA HIS A 49 5.54 -11.88 -11.15
C HIS A 49 5.71 -10.82 -10.04
N ILE A 50 4.85 -9.80 -9.98
CA ILE A 50 4.95 -8.71 -9.01
C ILE A 50 4.61 -9.20 -7.60
N LYS A 51 5.38 -8.78 -6.59
CA LYS A 51 5.12 -9.14 -5.19
C LYS A 51 4.69 -7.94 -4.37
N TRP A 52 3.58 -8.15 -3.68
CA TRP A 52 2.80 -7.12 -3.03
C TRP A 52 2.88 -7.26 -1.52
N ILE A 53 3.17 -6.16 -0.87
CA ILE A 53 3.00 -6.00 0.57
C ILE A 53 1.92 -4.94 0.73
N LEU A 54 0.72 -5.35 1.17
CA LEU A 54 -0.43 -4.47 1.31
C LEU A 54 -0.76 -4.17 2.78
N PRO A 55 -0.38 -3.02 3.37
CA PRO A 55 -0.73 -2.70 4.76
C PRO A 55 -2.24 -2.41 4.98
N ALA A 56 -3.17 -3.19 4.42
CA ALA A 56 -4.59 -2.89 4.27
C ALA A 56 -5.43 -3.17 5.52
N ALA A 57 -6.26 -2.20 5.91
CA ALA A 57 -7.44 -2.27 6.81
C ALA A 57 -8.09 -3.68 6.88
N ARG A 58 -8.37 -4.25 8.06
CA ARG A 58 -9.19 -5.47 8.15
C ARG A 58 -10.12 -5.47 9.35
N VAL A 59 -11.41 -5.53 9.04
CA VAL A 59 -12.50 -6.09 9.86
C VAL A 59 -12.99 -7.34 9.08
N SER A 60 -13.60 -8.36 9.68
CA SER A 60 -13.71 -9.69 9.02
C SER A 60 -14.88 -10.55 9.45
N PHE A 61 -15.45 -11.33 8.51
CA PHE A 61 -15.62 -12.80 8.53
C PHE A 61 -15.77 -13.35 7.06
N LEU A 62 -16.07 -14.64 6.82
CA LEU A 62 -15.58 -15.47 5.67
C LEU A 62 -16.72 -16.32 5.01
N PHE A 63 -16.77 -16.75 3.72
CA PHE A 63 -15.89 -17.65 2.90
C PHE A 63 -16.39 -17.79 1.42
N LEU A 64 -15.53 -18.18 0.44
CA LEU A 64 -15.68 -19.32 -0.56
C LEU A 64 -14.70 -19.26 -1.79
N PRO A 65 -14.52 -20.36 -2.59
CA PRO A 65 -13.33 -20.56 -3.46
C PRO A 65 -13.60 -20.71 -4.99
N GLU A 66 -12.53 -20.65 -5.81
CA GLU A 66 -12.40 -21.50 -7.02
C GLU A 66 -10.95 -21.67 -7.53
N SER A 67 -10.74 -22.54 -8.53
CA SER A 67 -9.46 -23.14 -8.93
C SER A 67 -8.94 -22.72 -10.32
N GLY A 68 -7.63 -22.49 -10.45
CA GLY A 68 -6.94 -22.16 -11.71
C GLY A 68 -5.40 -22.38 -11.61
N PRO A 69 -4.66 -22.38 -12.73
CA PRO A 69 -3.28 -22.87 -12.80
C PRO A 69 -2.24 -21.97 -12.09
N LEU A 70 -1.04 -22.53 -11.92
CA LEU A 70 0.05 -22.07 -11.06
C LEU A 70 0.39 -20.57 -11.18
N THR A 71 -0.19 -19.79 -10.29
CA THR A 71 0.22 -18.43 -9.94
C THR A 71 0.97 -18.46 -8.61
N TYR A 72 2.06 -17.70 -8.49
CA TYR A 72 2.79 -17.53 -7.22
C TYR A 72 1.96 -16.72 -6.22
N ARG A 73 1.06 -17.41 -5.51
CA ARG A 73 0.19 -16.85 -4.46
C ARG A 73 1.01 -16.41 -3.25
N VAL A 74 1.31 -15.12 -3.18
CA VAL A 74 1.75 -14.50 -1.92
C VAL A 74 0.52 -14.07 -1.14
N HIS A 75 0.15 -14.91 -0.17
CA HIS A 75 -0.73 -14.53 0.93
C HIS A 75 0.11 -13.79 1.96
N VAL A 76 -0.10 -12.49 2.12
CA VAL A 76 0.27 -11.79 3.36
C VAL A 76 -1.02 -11.37 4.04
N ASP A 77 -1.52 -12.22 4.95
CA ASP A 77 -2.57 -11.83 5.90
C ASP A 77 -1.95 -10.85 6.91
N PHE A 78 -2.27 -9.57 6.79
CA PHE A 78 -1.73 -8.55 7.69
C PHE A 78 -2.41 -8.58 9.06
N TYR A 79 -1.74 -9.25 10.00
CA TYR A 79 -1.97 -8.99 11.42
C TYR A 79 -1.43 -7.60 11.77
N ARG A 80 -2.31 -6.58 11.74
CA ARG A 80 -2.08 -5.37 12.52
C ARG A 80 -2.34 -5.67 14.00
N PRO A 81 -1.55 -5.10 14.92
CA PRO A 81 -1.91 -5.06 16.32
C PRO A 81 -3.33 -4.47 16.50
N LYS A 82 -4.10 -5.01 17.43
CA LYS A 82 -5.25 -4.28 17.96
C LYS A 82 -4.70 -3.10 18.77
N ARG A 83 -5.03 -1.88 18.37
CA ARG A 83 -4.70 -0.65 19.09
C ARG A 83 -6.01 0.02 19.48
N ALA A 84 -6.00 0.72 20.62
CA ALA A 84 -7.06 1.65 20.96
C ALA A 84 -6.97 2.86 20.01
N ILE A 85 -8.10 3.26 19.43
CA ILE A 85 -8.19 4.49 18.62
C ILE A 85 -8.83 5.59 19.46
N THR A 86 -8.01 6.52 19.94
CA THR A 86 -8.40 7.64 20.80
C THR A 86 -9.51 8.49 20.18
N GLY A 87 -9.39 8.83 18.90
CA GLY A 87 -10.40 9.57 18.14
C GLY A 87 -11.70 8.81 17.90
N ASN A 88 -11.73 7.50 18.20
CA ASN A 88 -12.91 6.62 18.19
C ASN A 88 -13.29 6.18 19.62
N GLY A 89 -13.07 7.05 20.62
CA GLY A 89 -13.43 6.78 22.02
C GLY A 89 -12.58 5.70 22.70
N GLY A 90 -11.38 5.40 22.18
CA GLY A 90 -10.50 4.34 22.68
C GLY A 90 -10.88 2.92 22.24
N LEU A 91 -11.78 2.77 21.25
CA LEU A 91 -12.18 1.46 20.73
C LEU A 91 -10.97 0.68 20.20
N GLN A 92 -10.87 -0.59 20.62
CA GLN A 92 -9.81 -1.51 20.24
C GLN A 92 -10.08 -2.13 18.87
N MET A 93 -9.29 -1.76 17.86
CA MET A 93 -9.45 -2.24 16.48
C MET A 93 -8.10 -2.40 15.75
N PRO A 94 -8.01 -3.19 14.66
CA PRO A 94 -6.74 -3.44 13.97
C PRO A 94 -6.18 -2.20 13.27
N ALA A 95 -5.16 -1.57 13.85
CA ALA A 95 -4.63 -0.28 13.39
C ALA A 95 -3.09 -0.23 13.42
N TRP A 96 -2.51 0.50 12.46
CA TRP A 96 -1.06 0.71 12.38
C TRP A 96 -0.58 1.67 13.47
N PHE A 97 -1.38 2.66 13.81
CA PHE A 97 -1.08 3.65 14.84
C PHE A 97 -2.40 4.22 15.38
N ASP A 98 -2.33 4.89 16.54
CA ASP A 98 -3.48 5.60 17.10
C ASP A 98 -3.81 6.85 16.28
N ILE A 99 -5.11 7.10 16.07
CA ILE A 99 -5.64 8.30 15.44
C ILE A 99 -6.27 9.13 16.56
N PHE A 100 -5.56 10.13 17.06
CA PHE A 100 -6.05 11.00 18.15
C PHE A 100 -7.33 11.75 17.78
N THR A 101 -7.49 12.10 16.49
CA THR A 101 -8.67 12.80 15.96
C THR A 101 -8.87 12.50 14.48
N PHE A 102 -10.12 12.37 14.05
CA PHE A 102 -10.50 12.30 12.62
C PHE A 102 -10.66 13.68 11.98
N LYS A 103 -10.50 14.78 12.74
CA LYS A 103 -10.35 16.13 12.18
C LYS A 103 -8.91 16.30 11.73
N LEU A 104 -8.60 15.89 10.50
CA LEU A 104 -7.25 15.90 9.94
C LEU A 104 -6.96 17.26 9.26
N PRO A 105 -6.10 18.12 9.83
CA PRO A 105 -5.79 19.43 9.24
C PRO A 105 -4.87 19.30 8.02
N ILE A 106 -5.01 20.21 7.06
CA ILE A 106 -4.14 20.32 5.87
C ILE A 106 -2.70 20.63 6.29
N THR A 107 -2.54 21.58 7.22
CA THR A 107 -1.25 21.91 7.87
C THR A 107 -0.80 20.73 8.74
N PRO A 108 0.47 20.29 8.66
CA PRO A 108 0.95 19.21 9.52
C PRO A 108 0.88 19.62 11.00
N PRO A 109 0.45 18.72 11.90
CA PRO A 109 0.53 18.95 13.34
C PRO A 109 2.00 19.04 13.80
N PRO A 110 2.27 19.72 14.94
CA PRO A 110 3.59 19.76 15.55
C PRO A 110 3.99 18.41 16.16
N ALA A 111 5.24 18.32 16.61
CA ALA A 111 5.76 17.11 17.25
C ALA A 111 4.95 16.69 18.48
N GLY A 112 4.55 15.42 18.54
CA GLY A 112 3.75 14.86 19.64
C GLY A 112 2.23 15.01 19.51
N GLU A 113 1.73 15.67 18.46
CA GLU A 113 0.28 15.71 18.14
C GLU A 113 -0.15 14.60 17.15
N GLU A 114 0.74 13.67 16.83
CA GLU A 114 0.44 12.36 16.21
C GLU A 114 0.99 11.23 17.07
N ASP A 115 0.57 9.98 16.82
CA ASP A 115 1.15 8.78 17.43
C ASP A 115 2.53 8.46 16.83
N ASP A 116 3.49 9.36 17.05
CA ASP A 116 4.90 9.24 16.65
C ASP A 116 5.47 7.86 16.99
N LYS A 117 5.17 7.36 18.20
CA LYS A 117 5.64 6.07 18.69
C LYS A 117 5.02 4.92 17.88
N GLY A 118 3.71 4.85 17.77
CA GLY A 118 3.04 3.75 17.08
C GLY A 118 3.27 3.74 15.57
N ILE A 119 3.46 4.92 14.96
CA ILE A 119 3.89 5.05 13.57
C ILE A 119 5.29 4.43 13.39
N LEU A 120 6.26 4.81 14.23
CA LEU A 120 7.63 4.27 14.16
C LEU A 120 7.67 2.75 14.43
N GLU A 121 6.93 2.25 15.43
CA GLU A 121 6.77 0.81 15.69
C GLU A 121 6.23 0.05 14.48
N SER A 122 5.36 0.67 13.69
CA SER A 122 4.78 0.06 12.50
C SER A 122 5.67 0.16 11.27
N ILE A 123 6.54 1.17 11.17
CA ILE A 123 7.65 1.18 10.20
C ILE A 123 8.58 0.00 10.52
N ASP A 124 9.01 -0.16 11.78
CA ASP A 124 9.88 -1.27 12.22
C ASP A 124 9.26 -2.66 11.97
N ALA A 125 7.94 -2.79 12.07
CA ALA A 125 7.22 -4.03 11.76
C ALA A 125 7.20 -4.32 10.25
N LEU A 126 6.99 -3.30 9.42
CA LEU A 126 7.01 -3.44 7.96
C LEU A 126 8.43 -3.64 7.41
N GLU A 127 9.45 -3.05 8.03
CA GLU A 127 10.87 -3.30 7.72
C GLU A 127 11.24 -4.78 7.91
N LYS A 128 10.84 -5.40 9.03
CA LYS A 128 11.08 -6.83 9.31
C LYS A 128 10.33 -7.73 8.35
N LEU A 129 9.13 -7.32 7.92
CA LEU A 129 8.37 -8.04 6.91
C LEU A 129 9.07 -7.97 5.55
N LEU A 130 9.56 -6.78 5.16
CA LEU A 130 10.39 -6.59 3.97
C LEU A 130 11.66 -7.46 4.02
N ASP A 131 12.37 -7.50 5.16
CA ASP A 131 13.53 -8.38 5.36
C ASP A 131 13.17 -9.86 5.15
N GLY A 132 12.03 -10.32 5.69
CA GLY A 132 11.55 -11.70 5.51
C GLY A 132 11.19 -12.03 4.05
N VAL A 133 10.55 -11.09 3.34
CA VAL A 133 10.24 -11.24 1.90
C VAL A 133 11.53 -11.29 1.08
N ILE A 134 12.50 -10.42 1.36
CA ILE A 134 13.81 -10.41 0.67
C ILE A 134 14.59 -11.71 0.96
N ALA A 135 14.62 -12.17 2.22
CA ALA A 135 15.26 -13.42 2.62
C ALA A 135 14.62 -14.66 1.96
N SER A 136 13.36 -14.58 1.53
CA SER A 136 12.69 -15.64 0.75
C SER A 136 13.11 -15.70 -0.73
N GLY A 137 13.97 -14.78 -1.18
CA GLY A 137 14.53 -14.74 -2.54
C GLY A 137 13.88 -13.73 -3.49
N ILE A 138 12.98 -12.87 -2.99
CA ILE A 138 12.34 -11.82 -3.80
C ILE A 138 13.20 -10.54 -3.73
N PRO A 139 13.77 -10.04 -4.84
CA PRO A 139 14.61 -8.85 -4.81
C PRO A 139 13.77 -7.58 -4.54
N PRO A 140 14.33 -6.55 -3.84
CA PRO A 140 13.57 -5.37 -3.42
C PRO A 140 12.90 -4.60 -4.56
N ASP A 141 13.54 -4.55 -5.72
CA ASP A 141 13.09 -3.89 -6.95
C ASP A 141 11.91 -4.60 -7.64
N ARG A 142 11.41 -5.71 -7.09
CA ARG A 142 10.14 -6.36 -7.48
C ARG A 142 9.09 -6.37 -6.37
N ILE A 143 9.35 -5.66 -5.27
CA ILE A 143 8.42 -5.47 -4.16
C ILE A 143 7.70 -4.12 -4.29
N VAL A 144 6.38 -4.15 -4.42
CA VAL A 144 5.51 -2.98 -4.32
C VAL A 144 4.87 -2.96 -2.93
N LEU A 145 5.01 -1.83 -2.23
CA LEU A 145 4.40 -1.60 -0.92
C LEU A 145 3.23 -0.61 -1.09
N GLY A 146 2.01 -0.99 -0.72
CA GLY A 146 0.87 -0.10 -0.98
C GLY A 146 -0.41 -0.36 -0.21
N GLY A 147 -1.30 0.62 -0.11
CA GLY A 147 -2.58 0.40 0.56
C GLY A 147 -3.47 1.63 0.65
N ILE A 148 -4.65 1.43 1.23
CA ILE A 148 -5.66 2.47 1.44
C ILE A 148 -5.51 3.17 2.79
N SER A 149 -5.76 4.48 2.84
CA SER A 149 -5.94 5.27 4.06
C SER A 149 -4.74 5.15 5.01
N GLN A 150 -4.92 4.62 6.22
CA GLN A 150 -3.83 4.36 7.16
C GLN A 150 -2.78 3.37 6.60
N GLY A 151 -3.19 2.45 5.74
CA GLY A 151 -2.28 1.53 5.04
C GLY A 151 -1.40 2.24 4.01
N GLY A 152 -1.99 3.15 3.22
CA GLY A 152 -1.24 4.00 2.28
C GLY A 152 -0.28 4.94 2.99
N ALA A 153 -0.70 5.52 4.13
CA ALA A 153 0.17 6.31 4.99
C ALA A 153 1.42 5.54 5.46
N MET A 154 1.26 4.26 5.85
CA MET A 154 2.38 3.41 6.23
C MET A 154 3.22 2.93 5.04
N ALA A 155 2.61 2.72 3.88
CA ALA A 155 3.31 2.38 2.66
C ALA A 155 4.27 3.50 2.23
N LEU A 156 3.77 4.75 2.19
CA LEU A 156 4.56 5.95 1.94
C LEU A 156 5.70 6.09 2.97
N LEU A 157 5.37 6.08 4.26
CA LEU A 157 6.39 6.29 5.31
C LEU A 157 7.48 5.22 5.32
N THR A 158 7.12 3.95 5.22
CA THR A 158 8.12 2.86 5.24
C THR A 158 8.96 2.90 3.96
N GLY A 159 8.32 2.97 2.79
CA GLY A 159 9.00 3.00 1.50
C GLY A 159 9.96 4.18 1.34
N LEU A 160 9.59 5.36 1.84
CA LEU A 160 10.45 6.54 1.77
C LEU A 160 11.57 6.58 2.82
N THR A 161 11.53 5.75 3.85
CA THR A 161 12.50 5.80 4.97
C THR A 161 13.40 4.56 5.07
N THR A 162 13.04 3.47 4.39
CA THR A 162 13.86 2.25 4.33
C THR A 162 15.25 2.52 3.80
N LYS A 163 16.31 2.16 4.55
CA LYS A 163 17.67 2.63 4.22
C LYS A 163 18.38 1.80 3.16
N ASN A 164 18.11 0.50 3.11
CA ASN A 164 18.89 -0.48 2.34
C ASN A 164 18.09 -1.20 1.25
N LYS A 165 16.83 -0.81 1.02
CA LYS A 165 15.86 -1.55 0.18
C LYS A 165 15.17 -0.61 -0.81
N ARG A 166 15.76 -0.38 -2.00
CA ARG A 166 15.04 0.35 -3.05
C ARG A 166 13.87 -0.51 -3.55
N LEU A 167 12.66 -0.18 -3.10
CA LEU A 167 11.44 -0.86 -3.52
C LEU A 167 11.10 -0.55 -4.99
N ALA A 168 10.32 -1.42 -5.62
CA ALA A 168 9.86 -1.23 -6.99
C ALA A 168 9.02 0.04 -7.18
N GLY A 169 8.17 0.32 -6.18
CA GLY A 169 7.28 1.47 -6.15
C GLY A 169 6.34 1.44 -4.95
N LEU A 170 5.62 2.54 -4.73
CA LEU A 170 4.65 2.72 -3.65
C LEU A 170 3.25 3.01 -4.21
N VAL A 171 2.21 2.46 -3.58
CA VAL A 171 0.81 2.75 -3.95
C VAL A 171 0.06 3.30 -2.73
N ALA A 172 -0.51 4.49 -2.82
CA ALA A 172 -1.23 5.13 -1.73
C ALA A 172 -2.64 5.55 -2.18
N LEU A 173 -3.68 4.87 -1.70
CA LEU A 173 -5.06 5.15 -2.08
C LEU A 173 -5.78 5.89 -0.95
N SER A 174 -6.46 7.00 -1.23
CA SER A 174 -7.20 7.82 -0.26
C SER A 174 -6.41 8.09 1.05
N ALA A 175 -5.11 8.37 0.91
CA ALA A 175 -4.13 8.35 1.99
C ALA A 175 -3.70 9.75 2.46
N ARG A 176 -2.98 9.80 3.59
CA ARG A 176 -2.30 11.00 4.10
C ARG A 176 -0.84 10.69 4.40
N LEU A 177 -0.02 11.72 4.59
CA LEU A 177 1.36 11.58 5.05
C LEU A 177 1.51 12.07 6.52
N PRO A 178 1.64 11.16 7.49
CA PRO A 178 2.01 11.50 8.88
C PRO A 178 3.46 11.95 8.97
N LEU A 179 3.87 12.48 10.13
CA LEU A 179 5.25 12.83 10.49
C LEU A 179 5.96 13.80 9.53
N ARG A 180 5.22 14.56 8.70
CA ARG A 180 5.77 15.56 7.75
C ARG A 180 6.78 16.50 8.41
N TYR A 181 6.56 16.88 9.68
CA TYR A 181 7.47 17.76 10.43
C TYR A 181 8.89 17.20 10.63
N ARG A 182 9.08 15.87 10.56
CA ARG A 182 10.37 15.18 10.74
C ARG A 182 10.79 14.27 9.59
N LEU A 183 9.90 13.98 8.62
CA LEU A 183 10.17 13.03 7.53
C LEU A 183 11.47 13.33 6.75
N LYS A 184 11.82 14.60 6.57
CA LYS A 184 13.05 15.04 5.89
C LYS A 184 14.35 14.55 6.55
N SER A 185 14.34 14.23 7.86
CA SER A 185 15.50 13.59 8.54
C SER A 185 15.45 12.05 8.50
N MET A 186 14.29 11.47 8.17
CA MET A 186 14.06 10.03 8.13
C MET A 186 14.23 9.44 6.72
N VAL A 187 14.08 10.26 5.67
CA VAL A 187 14.10 9.84 4.26
C VAL A 187 15.36 9.05 3.87
N SER A 188 15.22 8.08 2.98
CA SER A 188 16.33 7.27 2.45
C SER A 188 17.06 7.98 1.29
N PRO A 189 18.32 7.62 1.01
CA PRO A 189 19.08 8.22 -0.11
C PRO A 189 18.49 7.94 -1.50
N HIS A 190 17.60 6.94 -1.62
CA HIS A 190 17.02 6.50 -2.88
C HIS A 190 15.52 6.85 -2.99
N ALA A 191 14.93 7.51 -1.99
CA ALA A 191 13.50 7.81 -1.93
C ALA A 191 12.98 8.62 -3.14
N SER A 192 13.77 9.55 -3.66
CA SER A 192 13.45 10.33 -4.88
C SER A 192 13.55 9.53 -6.19
N THR A 193 13.87 8.23 -6.12
CA THR A 193 13.94 7.29 -7.25
C THR A 193 12.93 6.15 -7.13
N ILE A 194 12.10 6.16 -6.09
CA ILE A 194 11.00 5.21 -5.91
C ILE A 194 9.77 5.83 -6.56
N PRO A 195 9.18 5.20 -7.58
CA PRO A 195 7.94 5.68 -8.19
C PRO A 195 6.78 5.55 -7.21
N ILE A 196 5.85 6.51 -7.22
CA ILE A 196 4.69 6.53 -6.34
C ILE A 196 3.43 6.75 -7.16
N PHE A 197 2.48 5.81 -7.07
CA PHE A 197 1.10 6.05 -7.45
C PHE A 197 0.30 6.52 -6.24
N TRP A 198 -0.45 7.61 -6.38
CA TRP A 198 -1.33 8.11 -5.33
C TRP A 198 -2.72 8.40 -5.89
N GLY A 199 -3.66 7.49 -5.68
CA GLY A 199 -5.06 7.64 -6.03
C GLY A 199 -5.85 8.34 -4.91
N HIS A 200 -6.73 9.28 -5.25
CA HIS A 200 -7.51 10.01 -4.25
C HIS A 200 -8.87 10.47 -4.79
N GLY A 201 -9.95 10.16 -4.07
CA GLY A 201 -11.29 10.63 -4.45
C GLY A 201 -11.57 12.10 -4.12
N ASP A 202 -12.24 12.83 -5.01
CA ASP A 202 -12.59 14.24 -4.79
C ASP A 202 -13.75 14.47 -3.80
N ALA A 203 -14.57 13.44 -3.56
CA ALA A 203 -15.65 13.42 -2.59
C ALA A 203 -15.24 12.82 -1.23
N ASP A 204 -13.96 12.50 -1.00
CA ASP A 204 -13.45 12.04 0.30
C ASP A 204 -13.63 13.11 1.39
N ARG A 205 -14.38 12.75 2.45
CA ARG A 205 -14.68 13.59 3.61
C ARG A 205 -13.92 13.20 4.88
N LEU A 206 -13.16 12.10 4.86
CA LEU A 206 -12.34 11.63 5.98
C LEU A 206 -10.90 12.07 5.80
N VAL A 207 -10.30 11.78 4.65
CA VAL A 207 -8.98 12.26 4.24
C VAL A 207 -9.17 13.15 3.04
N THR A 208 -9.47 14.43 3.24
CA THR A 208 -9.91 15.27 2.12
C THR A 208 -8.88 15.38 1.01
N LEU A 209 -9.34 15.53 -0.24
CA LEU A 209 -8.46 15.72 -1.40
C LEU A 209 -7.45 16.87 -1.21
N GLN A 210 -7.83 17.94 -0.48
CA GLN A 210 -6.90 19.04 -0.17
C GLN A 210 -5.78 18.61 0.78
N LEU A 211 -6.04 17.70 1.73
CA LEU A 211 -5.00 17.10 2.57
C LEU A 211 -4.12 16.14 1.76
N GLY A 212 -4.69 15.29 0.91
CA GLY A 212 -3.94 14.41 0.00
C GLY A 212 -2.98 15.21 -0.88
N ARG A 213 -3.49 16.23 -1.57
CA ARG A 213 -2.69 17.16 -2.40
C ARG A 213 -1.62 17.91 -1.59
N ALA A 214 -1.91 18.36 -0.37
CA ALA A 214 -0.92 19.01 0.49
C ALA A 214 0.15 18.04 1.04
N CYS A 215 -0.09 16.73 1.01
CA CYS A 215 0.93 15.72 1.29
C CYS A 215 1.79 15.43 0.05
N ALA A 216 1.17 15.34 -1.14
CA ALA A 216 1.87 15.22 -2.41
C ALA A 216 2.79 16.42 -2.68
N ASP A 217 2.29 17.64 -2.51
CA ASP A 217 3.05 18.89 -2.60
C ASP A 217 4.28 18.90 -1.68
N PHE A 218 4.15 18.33 -0.47
CA PHE A 218 5.25 18.21 0.48
C PHE A 218 6.32 17.22 -0.02
N LEU A 219 5.93 16.07 -0.59
CA LEU A 219 6.88 15.13 -1.18
C LEU A 219 7.66 15.76 -2.35
N VAL A 220 6.99 16.54 -3.19
CA VAL A 220 7.64 17.23 -4.31
C VAL A 220 8.57 18.34 -3.81
N LYS A 221 8.06 19.26 -2.97
CA LYS A 221 8.76 20.50 -2.62
C LYS A 221 9.81 20.33 -1.51
N GLU A 222 9.52 19.50 -0.52
CA GLU A 222 10.38 19.37 0.68
C GLU A 222 11.27 18.13 0.67
N ILE A 223 10.81 17.04 0.05
CA ILE A 223 11.57 15.79 -0.06
C ILE A 223 12.31 15.67 -1.41
N GLY A 224 11.83 16.34 -2.46
CA GLY A 224 12.47 16.36 -3.78
C GLY A 224 12.13 15.15 -4.66
N ILE A 225 10.96 14.53 -4.43
CA ILE A 225 10.44 13.51 -5.35
C ILE A 225 9.95 14.23 -6.62
N PRO A 226 10.41 13.87 -7.83
CA PRO A 226 9.94 14.52 -9.04
C PRO A 226 8.42 14.27 -9.21
N PRO A 227 7.64 15.25 -9.70
CA PRO A 227 6.28 14.96 -10.16
C PRO A 227 6.34 14.14 -11.46
N GLU A 228 5.39 13.24 -11.65
CA GLU A 228 5.21 12.45 -12.88
C GLU A 228 3.97 13.00 -13.63
N PRO A 229 4.08 14.07 -14.43
CA PRO A 229 2.92 14.75 -14.99
C PRO A 229 2.31 14.00 -16.20
N ASN A 230 0.97 13.95 -16.23
CA ASN A 230 0.12 13.60 -17.38
C ASN A 230 -0.06 12.11 -17.74
N TRP A 231 -0.02 11.18 -16.77
CA TRP A 231 -0.31 9.76 -17.04
C TRP A 231 -1.59 9.25 -16.36
N PRO A 232 -2.53 8.59 -17.06
CA PRO A 232 -2.96 8.84 -18.43
C PRO A 232 -4.17 9.77 -18.40
N SER A 233 -3.99 11.08 -18.61
CA SER A 233 -5.14 12.00 -18.50
C SER A 233 -6.25 11.80 -19.56
N SER A 234 -5.99 11.05 -20.64
CA SER A 234 -7.03 10.53 -21.57
C SER A 234 -6.49 9.60 -22.69
N GLY A 235 -5.48 8.75 -22.46
CA GLY A 235 -4.92 7.97 -23.59
C GLY A 235 -3.92 6.87 -23.23
N SER A 236 -3.97 5.78 -24.02
CA SER A 236 -3.16 4.56 -23.90
C SER A 236 -1.70 4.75 -24.37
N GLY A 237 -1.00 5.74 -23.82
CA GLY A 237 0.39 6.00 -24.16
C GLY A 237 1.34 4.97 -23.56
N SER A 238 2.35 4.55 -24.31
CA SER A 238 3.49 3.78 -23.77
C SER A 238 4.43 4.72 -23.00
N GLY A 239 3.96 5.28 -21.90
CA GLY A 239 4.81 6.08 -21.00
C GLY A 239 5.91 5.19 -20.44
N GLY A 240 7.17 5.62 -20.54
CA GLY A 240 8.32 4.87 -20.00
C GLY A 240 8.20 4.63 -18.48
N THR A 241 9.09 3.83 -17.90
CA THR A 241 9.07 3.49 -16.47
C THR A 241 8.89 4.74 -15.59
N PRO A 242 7.80 4.83 -14.81
CA PRO A 242 7.58 5.90 -13.84
C PRO A 242 8.81 6.12 -12.96
N SER A 243 9.07 7.38 -12.61
CA SER A 243 10.25 7.77 -11.83
C SER A 243 9.91 8.69 -10.64
N GLY A 244 8.71 9.27 -10.63
CA GLY A 244 8.26 10.23 -9.64
C GLY A 244 6.91 9.92 -8.99
N LEU A 245 6.28 10.98 -8.49
CA LEU A 245 4.96 10.98 -7.88
C LEU A 245 3.87 11.25 -8.94
N ASP A 246 3.07 10.22 -9.19
CA ASP A 246 1.88 10.20 -10.02
C ASP A 246 0.64 10.34 -9.11
N PHE A 247 0.01 11.51 -9.09
CA PHE A 247 -1.14 11.80 -8.21
C PHE A 247 -2.43 11.91 -9.02
N GLN A 248 -3.29 10.89 -8.91
CA GLN A 248 -4.56 10.80 -9.61
C GLN A 248 -5.72 11.29 -8.74
N THR A 249 -6.74 11.87 -9.38
CA THR A 249 -7.97 12.32 -8.71
C THR A 249 -9.18 11.69 -9.38
N TYR A 250 -9.97 10.93 -8.62
CA TYR A 250 -11.16 10.23 -9.11
C TYR A 250 -12.42 11.03 -8.76
N GLN A 251 -13.27 11.26 -9.77
CA GLN A 251 -14.48 12.09 -9.62
C GLN A 251 -15.57 11.34 -8.85
N ASP A 252 -16.26 12.04 -7.95
CA ASP A 252 -17.35 11.56 -7.10
C ASP A 252 -16.97 10.38 -6.17
N LEU A 253 -15.68 10.01 -6.12
CA LEU A 253 -15.16 8.94 -5.27
C LEU A 253 -15.00 9.43 -3.82
N GLY A 254 -15.61 8.70 -2.88
CA GLY A 254 -15.49 8.94 -1.44
C GLY A 254 -14.21 8.36 -0.82
N HIS A 255 -14.23 8.09 0.48
CA HIS A 255 -13.15 7.37 1.17
C HIS A 255 -13.23 5.85 0.92
N THR A 256 -13.11 5.46 -0.35
CA THR A 256 -13.24 4.08 -0.85
C THR A 256 -12.37 3.91 -2.10
N ILE A 257 -12.51 2.77 -2.79
CA ILE A 257 -11.82 2.41 -4.03
C ILE A 257 -12.85 2.30 -5.16
N SER A 258 -12.44 2.54 -6.41
CA SER A 258 -13.24 2.27 -7.62
C SER A 258 -12.52 1.30 -8.57
N ASP A 259 -13.28 0.67 -9.48
CA ASP A 259 -12.73 -0.15 -10.57
C ASP A 259 -11.77 0.64 -11.47
N GLU A 260 -12.02 1.93 -11.65
CA GLU A 260 -11.17 2.86 -12.41
C GLU A 260 -9.82 3.08 -11.71
N GLU A 261 -9.83 3.35 -10.39
CA GLU A 261 -8.61 3.47 -9.59
C GLU A 261 -7.81 2.15 -9.59
N LEU A 262 -8.48 1.00 -9.54
CA LEU A 262 -7.82 -0.31 -9.64
C LEU A 262 -7.23 -0.56 -11.04
N LEU A 263 -7.93 -0.18 -12.11
CA LEU A 263 -7.43 -0.33 -13.47
C LEU A 263 -6.16 0.51 -13.69
N ASP A 264 -6.14 1.75 -13.20
CA ASP A 264 -4.98 2.64 -13.29
C ASP A 264 -3.78 2.14 -12.48
N VAL A 265 -4.03 1.67 -11.24
CA VAL A 265 -3.00 0.96 -10.44
C VAL A 265 -2.46 -0.22 -11.24
N GLY A 266 -3.33 -1.02 -11.87
CA GLY A 266 -2.98 -2.15 -12.73
C GLY A 266 -2.01 -1.76 -13.84
N GLN A 267 -2.35 -0.73 -14.61
CA GLN A 267 -1.52 -0.20 -15.70
C GLN A 267 -0.19 0.37 -15.21
N TRP A 268 -0.20 1.08 -14.08
CA TRP A 268 1.01 1.69 -13.51
C TRP A 268 2.05 0.63 -13.08
N LEU A 269 1.60 -0.47 -12.49
CA LEU A 269 2.47 -1.57 -12.05
C LEU A 269 3.23 -2.24 -13.19
N LYS A 270 2.55 -2.49 -14.31
CA LYS A 270 3.17 -3.11 -15.51
C LYS A 270 4.38 -2.32 -16.00
N ARG A 271 4.41 -1.00 -15.75
CA ARG A 271 5.49 -0.10 -16.16
C ARG A 271 6.66 -0.05 -15.17
N ILE A 272 6.44 -0.34 -13.88
CA ILE A 272 7.49 -0.28 -12.84
C ILE A 272 8.14 -1.64 -12.52
N VAL A 273 7.46 -2.75 -12.80
CA VAL A 273 8.04 -4.10 -12.68
C VAL A 273 7.77 -4.87 -13.99
N PRO A 274 8.69 -4.84 -14.97
CA PRO A 274 8.51 -5.56 -16.23
C PRO A 274 8.40 -7.07 -16.01
N GLY A 275 7.78 -7.72 -17.00
CA GLY A 275 7.61 -9.17 -17.02
C GLY A 275 8.93 -9.92 -17.19
N ASP A 276 8.98 -11.16 -16.71
CA ASP A 276 10.20 -12.00 -16.76
C ASP A 276 10.76 -12.15 -18.18
N ALA A 277 9.92 -12.06 -19.21
CA ALA A 277 10.30 -12.20 -20.62
C ALA A 277 11.03 -11.00 -21.23
N GLU A 278 10.93 -9.79 -20.67
CA GLU A 278 11.58 -8.59 -21.23
C GLU A 278 13.06 -8.48 -20.79
N MET A 279 13.43 -9.14 -19.70
CA MET A 279 14.80 -9.11 -19.17
C MET A 279 15.80 -9.95 -20.02
N ASP A 280 15.32 -11.01 -20.68
CA ASP A 280 16.16 -11.85 -21.55
C ASP A 280 16.58 -11.13 -22.85
N SER A 281 15.88 -10.08 -23.27
CA SER A 281 16.21 -9.29 -24.48
C SER A 281 17.26 -8.19 -24.26
N ASP A 282 17.46 -7.72 -23.03
CA ASP A 282 18.49 -6.70 -22.71
C ASP A 282 19.84 -7.32 -22.26
N ALA A 283 19.93 -8.66 -22.24
CA ALA A 283 21.10 -9.42 -21.82
C ALA A 283 21.95 -10.01 -22.98
N SER A 284 21.67 -9.62 -24.23
CA SER A 284 22.28 -10.18 -25.46
C SER A 284 23.18 -9.20 -26.22
#